data_AF-A0A925L1C9-F1
#
_entry.id   AF-A0A925L1C9-F1
#
_cell.length_a   1.000
_cell.length_b   1.000
_cell.length_c   1.000
_cell.angle_alpha   90.00
_cell.angle_beta   90.00
_cell.angle_gamma   90.00
#
_symmetry.space_group_name_H-M   'P 1'
#
loop_
_entity.id
_entity.type
_entity.pdbx_description
1 polymer ?
#
loop_
_entity_poly.entity_id
_entity_poly.type
_entity_poly.pdbx_seq_one_letter_code
_entity_poly.pdbx_strand_id
1 'polypeptide(L)'
;MEKEEIARGMPSLRTAFETLKDNMREGRMAQAGNALFGTCLQWGDRLSGIYADEGREALSERDPLTRFFVTRFRGMPVAADIADAPNHATFLMAFTAFPYLDALVEELTIGEHAGVDEDGNWLVRRVLAGEDEGAFLSARRSGPGWQFDLMPVYAAKAAALTDFVDNQCGGDFDAFLWRYVADHDLVFDMDQAWRPLTKR
;
A
#
# COMPACT_ATOMS: atom_id res chain seq x y z
N MET A 1 29.76 0.77 -5.12
CA MET A 1 29.60 1.02 -3.68
C MET A 1 30.54 0.10 -2.91
N GLU A 2 31.24 0.60 -1.90
CA GLU A 2 32.23 -0.17 -1.15
C GLU A 2 31.57 -1.09 -0.11
N LYS A 3 32.13 -2.28 0.12
CA LYS A 3 31.59 -3.26 1.10
C LYS A 3 31.48 -2.67 2.51
N GLU A 4 32.39 -1.77 2.87
CA GLU A 4 32.37 -1.10 4.17
C GLU A 4 31.22 -0.11 4.31
N GLU A 5 30.85 0.58 3.24
CA GLU A 5 29.71 1.50 3.22
C GLU A 5 28.39 0.74 3.44
N ILE A 6 28.24 -0.41 2.77
CA ILE A 6 27.10 -1.32 2.96
C ILE A 6 27.04 -1.80 4.41
N ALA A 7 28.15 -2.29 4.95
CA ALA A 7 28.21 -2.81 6.31
C ALA A 7 27.86 -1.74 7.37
N ARG A 8 28.25 -0.48 7.14
CA ARG A 8 27.90 0.65 8.02
C ARG A 8 26.45 1.12 7.82
N GLY A 9 25.92 1.08 6.60
CA GLY A 9 24.59 1.60 6.27
C GLY A 9 23.45 0.66 6.65
N MET A 10 23.60 -0.65 6.45
CA MET A 10 22.53 -1.64 6.63
C MET A 10 21.87 -1.63 8.02
N PRO A 11 22.60 -1.53 9.16
CA PRO A 11 21.97 -1.44 10.47
C PRO A 11 21.02 -0.24 10.61
N SER A 12 21.44 0.93 10.09
CA SER A 12 20.61 2.14 10.12
C SER A 12 19.39 2.05 9.20
N LEU A 13 19.53 1.37 8.06
CA LEU A 13 18.44 1.13 7.11
C LEU A 13 17.38 0.22 7.74
N ARG A 14 17.79 -0.89 8.35
CA ARG A 14 16.89 -1.81 9.07
C ARG A 14 16.14 -1.09 10.20
N THR A 15 16.85 -0.28 10.99
CA THR A 15 16.23 0.52 12.06
C THR A 15 15.20 1.51 11.51
N ALA A 16 15.50 2.18 10.40
CA ALA A 16 14.57 3.11 9.77
C ALA A 16 13.32 2.40 9.22
N PHE A 17 13.48 1.17 8.70
CA PHE A 17 12.36 0.37 8.21
C PHE A 17 11.44 -0.08 9.34
N GLU A 18 11.97 -0.58 10.46
CA GLU A 18 11.15 -0.91 11.63
C GLU A 18 10.46 0.34 12.21
N THR A 19 11.14 1.49 12.20
CA THR A 19 10.53 2.77 12.61
C THR A 19 9.35 3.17 11.70
N LEU A 20 9.46 2.93 10.39
CA LEU A 20 8.35 3.13 9.45
C LEU A 20 7.16 2.22 9.81
N LYS A 21 7.40 0.94 10.05
CA LYS A 21 6.36 -0.01 10.48
C LYS A 21 5.69 0.42 11.79
N ASP A 22 6.46 0.85 12.78
CA ASP A 22 5.93 1.34 14.05
C ASP A 22 5.09 2.62 13.88
N ASN A 23 5.53 3.56 13.03
CA ASN A 23 4.72 4.73 12.71
C ASN A 23 3.39 4.35 12.06
N MET A 24 3.39 3.40 11.13
CA MET A 24 2.16 2.91 10.51
C MET A 24 1.24 2.21 11.52
N ARG A 25 1.79 1.33 12.38
CA ARG A 25 1.02 0.63 13.43
C ARG A 25 0.36 1.60 14.40
N GLU A 26 1.04 2.67 14.76
CA GLU A 26 0.54 3.70 15.68
C GLU A 26 -0.34 4.76 15.00
N GLY A 27 -0.64 4.63 13.71
CA GLY A 27 -1.45 5.62 12.97
C GLY A 27 -0.75 6.97 12.76
N ARG A 28 0.58 7.04 12.90
CA ARG A 28 1.41 8.24 12.72
C ARG A 28 1.70 8.48 11.22
N MET A 29 0.63 8.74 10.46
CA MET A 29 0.65 8.78 8.99
C MET A 29 1.60 9.85 8.41
N ALA A 30 1.72 11.01 9.06
CA ALA A 30 2.65 12.05 8.62
C ALA A 30 4.13 11.59 8.77
N GLN A 31 4.45 10.93 9.88
CA GLN A 31 5.78 10.40 10.16
C GLN A 31 6.11 9.23 9.23
N ALA A 32 5.16 8.32 9.01
CA ALA A 32 5.29 7.24 8.03
C ALA A 32 5.49 7.80 6.61
N GLY A 33 4.70 8.81 6.23
CA GLY A 33 4.79 9.47 4.92
C GLY A 33 6.16 10.10 4.64
N ASN A 34 6.82 10.67 5.66
CA ASN A 34 8.18 11.20 5.52
C ASN A 34 9.22 10.13 5.16
N ALA A 35 8.94 8.85 5.43
CA ALA A 35 9.81 7.73 5.10
C ALA A 35 9.49 7.11 3.74
N LEU A 36 8.59 7.71 2.94
CA LEU A 36 8.23 7.20 1.61
C LEU A 36 8.89 8.00 0.49
N PHE A 37 9.13 7.35 -0.65
CA PHE A 37 9.54 7.99 -1.90
C PHE A 37 9.18 7.12 -3.11
N GLY A 38 9.39 7.65 -4.32
CA GLY A 38 9.35 6.85 -5.54
C GLY A 38 7.94 6.60 -6.06
N THR A 39 7.70 5.42 -6.61
CA THR A 39 6.46 5.07 -7.30
C THR A 39 5.26 5.04 -6.35
N CYS A 40 5.44 4.70 -5.07
CA CYS A 40 4.34 4.75 -4.11
C CYS A 40 3.71 6.16 -3.98
N LEU A 41 4.51 7.23 -4.04
CA LEU A 41 3.99 8.60 -3.99
C LEU A 41 3.27 8.98 -5.29
N GLN A 42 3.83 8.59 -6.45
CA GLN A 42 3.19 8.79 -7.74
C GLN A 42 1.86 8.04 -7.84
N TRP A 43 1.77 6.85 -7.22
CA TRP A 43 0.53 6.11 -7.11
C TRP A 43 -0.50 6.86 -6.24
N GLY A 44 -0.07 7.36 -5.08
CA GLY A 44 -0.90 8.20 -4.22
C GLY A 44 -1.48 9.42 -4.94
N ASP A 45 -0.70 10.10 -5.78
CA ASP A 45 -1.16 11.22 -6.61
C ASP A 45 -2.26 10.80 -7.61
N ARG A 46 -2.12 9.62 -8.23
CA ARG A 46 -3.08 9.10 -9.21
C ARG A 46 -4.38 8.63 -8.57
N LEU A 47 -4.30 8.14 -7.34
CA LEU A 47 -5.43 7.48 -6.68
C LEU A 47 -6.60 8.44 -6.44
N SER A 48 -6.36 9.73 -6.21
CA SER A 48 -7.42 10.73 -6.13
C SER A 48 -8.22 10.84 -7.43
N GLY A 49 -7.56 10.72 -8.59
CA GLY A 49 -8.23 10.69 -9.89
C GLY A 49 -9.09 9.44 -10.09
N ILE A 50 -8.56 8.27 -9.70
CA ILE A 50 -9.33 7.01 -9.70
C ILE A 50 -10.56 7.15 -8.78
N TYR A 51 -10.37 7.69 -7.58
CA TYR A 51 -11.41 7.91 -6.58
C TYR A 51 -12.46 8.95 -7.00
N ALA A 52 -12.12 9.94 -7.82
CA ALA A 52 -13.08 10.91 -8.31
C ALA A 52 -13.85 10.40 -9.54
N ASP A 53 -13.15 9.89 -10.54
CA ASP A 53 -13.66 9.82 -11.91
C ASP A 53 -13.96 8.41 -12.43
N GLU A 54 -13.40 7.35 -11.84
CA GLU A 54 -13.59 5.98 -12.38
C GLU A 54 -14.86 5.32 -11.85
N GLY A 55 -15.63 4.69 -12.74
CA GLY A 55 -16.82 3.90 -12.40
C GLY A 55 -16.56 2.39 -12.41
N ARG A 56 -17.62 1.60 -12.23
CA ARG A 56 -17.56 0.12 -12.13
C ARG A 56 -16.62 -0.57 -13.11
N GLU A 57 -16.76 -0.30 -14.40
CA GLU A 57 -15.96 -0.95 -15.45
C GLU A 57 -14.46 -0.67 -15.25
N ALA A 58 -14.06 0.61 -15.26
CA ALA A 58 -12.67 1.02 -15.06
C ALA A 58 -12.09 0.53 -13.73
N LEU A 59 -12.86 0.61 -12.64
CA LEU A 59 -12.43 0.08 -11.35
C LEU A 59 -12.24 -1.44 -11.39
N SER A 60 -13.10 -2.19 -12.11
CA SER A 60 -12.99 -3.65 -12.16
C SER A 60 -11.69 -4.13 -12.81
N GLU A 61 -11.06 -3.30 -13.65
CA GLU A 61 -9.74 -3.54 -14.26
C GLU A 61 -8.57 -3.22 -13.31
N ARG A 62 -8.82 -2.55 -12.18
CA ARG A 62 -7.81 -2.25 -11.17
C ARG A 62 -7.56 -3.46 -10.26
N ASP A 63 -6.42 -3.44 -9.58
CA ASP A 63 -6.11 -4.43 -8.55
C ASP A 63 -7.14 -4.37 -7.41
N PRO A 64 -7.38 -5.49 -6.69
CA PRO A 64 -8.45 -5.55 -5.70
C PRO A 64 -8.23 -4.64 -4.50
N LEU A 65 -6.99 -4.27 -4.16
CA LEU A 65 -6.72 -3.38 -3.03
C LEU A 65 -7.13 -1.93 -3.38
N THR A 66 -6.82 -1.49 -4.60
CA THR A 66 -7.30 -0.22 -5.16
C THR A 66 -8.82 -0.19 -5.22
N ARG A 67 -9.42 -1.24 -5.78
CA ARG A 67 -10.88 -1.37 -5.86
C ARG A 67 -11.53 -1.29 -4.49
N PHE A 68 -10.99 -2.04 -3.53
CA PHE A 68 -11.49 -2.09 -2.17
C PHE A 68 -11.41 -0.73 -1.50
N PHE A 69 -10.25 -0.06 -1.58
CA PHE A 69 -10.08 1.29 -1.06
C PHE A 69 -11.14 2.25 -1.61
N VAL A 70 -11.26 2.34 -2.95
CA VAL A 70 -12.18 3.29 -3.59
C VAL A 70 -13.63 2.99 -3.23
N THR A 71 -14.06 1.74 -3.40
CA THR A 71 -15.45 1.33 -3.13
C THR A 71 -15.82 1.46 -1.67
N ARG A 72 -14.91 1.12 -0.74
CA ARG A 72 -15.12 1.26 0.71
C ARG A 72 -15.47 2.70 1.09
N PHE A 73 -14.74 3.68 0.57
CA PHE A 73 -14.98 5.09 0.93
C PHE A 73 -16.17 5.71 0.19
N ARG A 74 -16.45 5.27 -1.03
CA ARG A 74 -17.61 5.76 -1.78
C ARG A 74 -18.93 5.16 -1.33
N GLY A 75 -18.95 3.91 -0.85
CA GLY A 75 -20.19 3.25 -0.43
C GLY A 75 -20.69 3.66 0.96
N MET A 76 -19.94 4.47 1.71
CA MET A 76 -20.40 5.03 2.98
C MET A 76 -21.58 6.01 2.75
N PRO A 77 -22.50 6.19 3.73
CA PRO A 77 -23.66 7.08 3.58
C PRO A 77 -23.28 8.52 3.24
N VAL A 78 -22.14 8.97 3.77
CA VAL A 78 -21.47 10.20 3.36
C VAL A 78 -20.08 9.79 2.90
N ALA A 79 -19.79 9.98 1.61
CA ALA A 79 -18.49 9.67 1.05
C ALA A 79 -17.40 10.49 1.75
N ALA A 80 -16.27 9.85 2.06
CA ALA A 80 -15.14 10.54 2.66
C ALA A 80 -14.50 11.52 1.67
N ASP A 81 -14.24 12.75 2.10
CA ASP A 81 -13.45 13.68 1.29
C ASP A 81 -11.96 13.37 1.45
N ILE A 82 -11.40 12.72 0.43
CA ILE A 82 -9.98 12.39 0.35
C ILE A 82 -9.26 13.09 -0.80
N ALA A 83 -9.95 13.98 -1.53
CA ALA A 83 -9.42 14.60 -2.74
C ALA A 83 -8.22 15.52 -2.44
N ASP A 84 -8.26 16.21 -1.30
CA ASP A 84 -7.21 17.14 -0.86
C ASP A 84 -6.14 16.47 0.02
N ALA A 85 -6.20 15.15 0.21
CA ALA A 85 -5.20 14.43 0.99
C ALA A 85 -3.83 14.46 0.30
N PRO A 86 -2.72 14.70 1.03
CA PRO A 86 -1.38 14.60 0.47
C PRO A 86 -1.11 13.21 -0.10
N ASN A 87 -0.32 13.12 -1.17
CA ASN A 87 -0.08 11.87 -1.89
C ASN A 87 0.44 10.71 -1.03
N HIS A 88 1.34 10.99 -0.08
CA HIS A 88 1.83 9.99 0.88
C HIS A 88 0.71 9.48 1.78
N ALA A 89 -0.21 10.36 2.21
CA ALA A 89 -1.35 9.97 3.02
C ALA A 89 -2.33 9.13 2.20
N THR A 90 -2.63 9.54 0.98
CA THR A 90 -3.49 8.79 0.05
C THR A 90 -2.93 7.40 -0.24
N PHE A 91 -1.62 7.29 -0.52
CA PHE A 91 -0.96 6.00 -0.67
C PHE A 91 -1.08 5.15 0.60
N LEU A 92 -0.76 5.72 1.78
CA LEU A 92 -0.79 4.96 3.04
C LEU A 92 -2.21 4.49 3.39
N MET A 93 -3.24 5.32 3.20
CA MET A 93 -4.63 4.92 3.43
C MET A 93 -5.05 3.76 2.53
N ALA A 94 -4.62 3.74 1.27
CA ALA A 94 -4.86 2.63 0.35
C ALA A 94 -4.05 1.39 0.73
N PHE A 95 -2.77 1.59 1.08
CA PHE A 95 -1.86 0.54 1.49
C PHE A 95 -2.34 -0.19 2.75
N THR A 96 -2.93 0.53 3.70
CA THR A 96 -3.51 -0.02 4.94
C THR A 96 -5.02 -0.19 4.86
N ALA A 97 -5.62 -0.15 3.67
CA ALA A 97 -7.08 -0.19 3.53
C ALA A 97 -7.67 -1.48 4.08
N PHE A 98 -6.98 -2.61 3.90
CA PHE A 98 -7.44 -3.92 4.33
C PHE A 98 -6.57 -4.48 5.47
N PRO A 99 -7.02 -4.35 6.75
CA PRO A 99 -6.17 -4.60 7.92
C PRO A 99 -5.69 -6.04 8.07
N TYR A 100 -6.42 -7.01 7.52
CA TYR A 100 -6.01 -8.42 7.57
C TYR A 100 -4.69 -8.67 6.84
N LEU A 101 -4.31 -7.80 5.91
CA LEU A 101 -3.03 -7.88 5.21
C LEU A 101 -1.92 -7.08 5.91
N ASP A 102 -2.19 -6.49 7.07
CA ASP A 102 -1.15 -5.81 7.84
C ASP A 102 -0.19 -6.82 8.47
N ALA A 103 -0.62 -8.08 8.69
CA ALA A 103 0.29 -9.18 9.02
C ALA A 103 1.44 -9.32 8.00
N LEU A 104 1.17 -9.15 6.70
CA LEU A 104 2.20 -9.17 5.67
C LEU A 104 3.22 -8.03 5.84
N VAL A 105 2.78 -6.88 6.36
CA VAL A 105 3.65 -5.74 6.66
C VAL A 105 4.43 -6.00 7.95
N GLU A 106 3.80 -6.60 8.95
CA GLU A 106 4.43 -6.90 10.23
C GLU A 106 5.54 -7.94 10.09
N GLU A 107 5.30 -8.99 9.31
CA GLU A 107 6.26 -10.06 9.02
C GLU A 107 7.33 -9.64 8.01
N LEU A 108 7.19 -8.46 7.40
CA LEU A 108 8.14 -7.91 6.46
C LEU A 108 9.40 -7.41 7.17
N THR A 109 10.56 -7.82 6.67
CA THR A 109 11.87 -7.33 7.12
C THR A 109 12.78 -7.05 5.93
N ILE A 110 13.86 -6.32 6.19
CA ILE A 110 14.90 -6.03 5.19
C ILE A 110 16.05 -7.02 5.31
N GLY A 111 16.29 -7.74 4.22
CA GLY A 111 17.38 -8.69 4.07
C GLY A 111 18.72 -8.02 3.73
N GLU A 112 19.45 -8.61 2.79
CA GLU A 112 20.77 -8.13 2.37
C GLU A 112 20.68 -7.04 1.29
N HIS A 113 21.72 -6.21 1.21
CA HIS A 113 21.90 -5.29 0.10
C HIS A 113 22.26 -6.06 -1.17
N ALA A 114 21.53 -5.83 -2.25
CA ALA A 114 21.65 -6.55 -3.52
C ALA A 114 22.21 -5.73 -4.68
N GLY A 115 22.32 -4.41 -4.53
CA GLY A 115 22.80 -3.53 -5.59
C GLY A 115 22.17 -2.15 -5.53
N VAL A 116 22.20 -1.43 -6.64
CA VAL A 116 21.50 -0.16 -6.80
C VAL A 116 20.57 -0.21 -8.01
N ASP A 117 19.47 0.53 -7.96
CA ASP A 117 18.60 0.73 -9.12
C ASP A 117 19.18 1.77 -10.09
N GLU A 118 18.44 2.07 -11.16
CA GLU A 118 18.84 3.00 -12.22
C GLU A 118 19.06 4.44 -11.70
N ASP A 119 18.38 4.81 -10.61
CA ASP A 119 18.46 6.11 -9.96
C ASP A 119 19.55 6.14 -8.86
N GLY A 120 20.26 5.03 -8.65
CA GLY A 120 21.31 4.90 -7.64
C GLY A 120 20.77 4.67 -6.21
N ASN A 121 19.48 4.36 -6.05
CA ASN A 121 18.93 3.98 -4.76
C ASN A 121 19.36 2.55 -4.41
N TRP A 122 19.43 2.23 -3.13
CA TRP A 122 19.81 0.89 -2.68
C TRP A 122 18.69 -0.10 -2.98
N LEU A 123 19.03 -1.22 -3.59
CA LEU A 123 18.17 -2.38 -3.69
C LEU A 123 18.48 -3.31 -2.53
N VAL A 124 17.48 -3.57 -1.70
CA VAL A 124 17.59 -4.49 -0.56
C VAL A 124 16.61 -5.64 -0.71
N ARG A 125 17.02 -6.85 -0.31
CA ARG A 125 16.18 -8.04 -0.35
C ARG A 125 14.97 -7.84 0.55
N ARG A 126 13.81 -8.21 0.02
CA ARG A 126 12.57 -8.28 0.78
C ARG A 126 12.47 -9.66 1.42
N VAL A 127 12.30 -9.71 2.73
CA VAL A 127 12.12 -10.97 3.47
C VAL A 127 10.76 -10.95 4.14
N LEU A 128 9.88 -11.89 3.76
CA LEU A 128 8.54 -12.03 4.29
C LEU A 128 8.47 -13.29 5.14
N ALA A 129 8.04 -13.19 6.41
CA ALA A 129 7.97 -14.33 7.33
C ALA A 129 9.29 -15.13 7.45
N GLY A 130 10.44 -14.47 7.22
CA GLY A 130 11.77 -15.10 7.21
C GLY A 130 12.20 -15.71 5.87
N GLU A 131 11.36 -15.66 4.84
CA GLU A 131 11.65 -16.20 3.50
C GLU A 131 12.05 -15.08 2.52
N ASP A 132 13.15 -15.30 1.79
CA ASP A 132 13.57 -14.44 0.67
C ASP A 132 12.94 -14.94 -0.63
N GLU A 133 11.89 -14.25 -1.07
CA GLU A 133 11.14 -14.59 -2.29
C GLU A 133 11.81 -14.07 -3.57
N GLY A 134 13.03 -13.54 -3.47
CA GLY A 134 13.75 -12.97 -4.61
C GLY A 134 13.28 -11.55 -4.99
N ALA A 135 12.40 -10.94 -4.19
CA ALA A 135 11.91 -9.58 -4.38
C ALA A 135 12.81 -8.53 -3.72
N PHE A 136 12.71 -7.29 -4.19
CA PHE A 136 13.51 -6.17 -3.71
C PHE A 136 12.65 -4.98 -3.29
N LEU A 137 13.20 -4.17 -2.39
CA LEU A 137 12.73 -2.83 -2.09
C LEU A 137 13.81 -1.82 -2.47
N SER A 138 13.38 -0.69 -3.04
CA SER A 138 14.26 0.45 -3.25
C SER A 138 14.28 1.31 -2.00
N ALA A 139 15.48 1.68 -1.56
CA ALA A 139 15.73 2.48 -0.38
C ALA A 139 16.67 3.63 -0.72
N ARG A 140 16.25 4.85 -0.40
CA ARG A 140 17.02 6.07 -0.68
C ARG A 140 17.49 6.71 0.61
N ARG A 141 18.75 7.13 0.64
CA ARG A 141 19.27 7.96 1.73
C ARG A 141 18.65 9.36 1.66
N SER A 142 18.07 9.84 2.76
CA SER A 142 17.47 11.18 2.84
C SER A 142 17.91 11.87 4.13
N GLY A 143 18.86 12.79 4.00
CA GLY A 143 19.52 13.43 5.15
C GLY A 143 20.14 12.39 6.10
N PRO A 144 19.80 12.41 7.41
CA PRO A 144 20.28 11.41 8.36
C PRO A 144 19.53 10.06 8.26
N GLY A 145 18.41 10.00 7.54
CA GLY A 145 17.50 8.86 7.51
C GLY A 145 17.45 8.11 6.19
N TRP A 146 16.45 7.23 6.08
CA TRP A 146 16.15 6.44 4.90
C TRP A 146 14.69 6.62 4.50
N GLN A 147 14.43 6.54 3.20
CA GLN A 147 13.10 6.47 2.63
C GLN A 147 12.97 5.17 1.83
N PHE A 148 11.74 4.68 1.69
CA PHE A 148 11.42 3.40 1.06
C PHE A 148 10.35 3.57 -0.02
N ASP A 149 10.51 2.89 -1.14
CA ASP A 149 9.43 2.70 -2.10
C ASP A 149 8.71 1.39 -1.76
N LEU A 150 7.47 1.52 -1.26
CA LEU A 150 6.65 0.39 -0.83
C LEU A 150 5.79 -0.18 -1.96
N MET A 151 5.91 0.30 -3.19
CA MET A 151 5.09 -0.20 -4.30
C MET A 151 5.20 -1.72 -4.51
N PRO A 152 6.38 -2.36 -4.40
CA PRO A 152 6.48 -3.82 -4.47
C PRO A 152 5.71 -4.55 -3.34
N VAL A 153 5.61 -3.92 -2.15
CA VAL A 153 4.81 -4.47 -1.04
C VAL A 153 3.33 -4.29 -1.31
N TYR A 154 2.93 -3.13 -1.83
CA TYR A 154 1.54 -2.87 -2.24
C TYR A 154 1.07 -3.92 -3.24
N ALA A 155 1.88 -4.18 -4.28
CA ALA A 155 1.58 -5.19 -5.30
C ALA A 155 1.41 -6.59 -4.70
N ALA A 156 2.24 -6.97 -3.73
CA ALA A 156 2.10 -8.25 -3.05
C ALA A 156 0.85 -8.32 -2.15
N LYS A 157 0.49 -7.23 -1.46
CA LYS A 157 -0.80 -7.16 -0.73
C LYS A 157 -1.97 -7.29 -1.69
N ALA A 158 -1.92 -6.62 -2.83
CA ALA A 158 -2.97 -6.71 -3.84
C ALA A 158 -3.10 -8.14 -4.41
N ALA A 159 -1.98 -8.81 -4.70
CA ALA A 159 -1.97 -10.21 -5.13
C ALA A 159 -2.54 -11.16 -4.06
N ALA A 160 -2.14 -10.99 -2.79
CA ALA A 160 -2.70 -11.78 -1.68
C ALA A 160 -4.21 -11.56 -1.50
N LEU A 161 -4.71 -10.34 -1.75
CA LEU A 161 -6.15 -10.08 -1.76
C LEU A 161 -6.84 -10.75 -2.95
N THR A 162 -6.25 -10.75 -4.14
CA THR A 162 -6.76 -11.51 -5.30
C THR A 162 -6.91 -12.98 -4.92
N ASP A 163 -5.86 -13.59 -4.40
CA ASP A 163 -5.87 -15.00 -3.99
C ASP A 163 -6.95 -15.26 -2.92
N PHE A 164 -7.13 -14.34 -1.97
CA PHE A 164 -8.19 -14.44 -0.97
C PHE A 164 -9.58 -14.40 -1.63
N VAL A 165 -9.84 -13.46 -2.53
CA VAL A 165 -11.14 -13.33 -3.23
C VAL A 165 -11.43 -14.55 -4.09
N ASP A 166 -10.44 -15.05 -4.83
CA ASP A 166 -10.58 -16.24 -5.67
C ASP A 166 -10.92 -17.47 -4.83
N ASN A 167 -10.18 -17.70 -3.74
CA ASN A 167 -10.32 -18.90 -2.93
C ASN A 167 -11.50 -18.86 -1.96
N GLN A 168 -11.87 -17.68 -1.44
CA GLN A 168 -12.90 -17.55 -0.39
C GLN A 168 -14.24 -17.01 -0.91
N CYS A 169 -14.24 -16.36 -2.07
CA CYS A 169 -15.43 -15.73 -2.66
C CYS A 169 -15.69 -16.19 -4.11
N GLY A 170 -14.96 -17.19 -4.60
CA GLY A 170 -15.13 -17.73 -5.95
C GLY A 170 -14.77 -16.74 -7.06
N GLY A 171 -13.90 -15.77 -6.76
CA GLY A 171 -13.51 -14.71 -7.69
C GLY A 171 -14.50 -13.55 -7.76
N ASP A 172 -15.60 -13.58 -7.00
CA ASP A 172 -16.57 -12.49 -6.94
C ASP A 172 -16.17 -11.43 -5.91
N PHE A 173 -15.68 -10.31 -6.42
CA PHE A 173 -15.28 -9.17 -5.59
C PHE A 173 -16.47 -8.48 -4.91
N ASP A 174 -17.66 -8.44 -5.53
CA ASP A 174 -18.85 -7.84 -4.91
C ASP A 174 -19.31 -8.72 -3.73
N ALA A 175 -19.21 -10.05 -3.86
CA ALA A 175 -19.45 -10.98 -2.76
C ALA A 175 -18.46 -10.78 -1.61
N PHE A 176 -17.16 -10.58 -1.93
CA PHE A 176 -16.16 -10.20 -0.94
C PHE A 176 -16.52 -8.89 -0.21
N LEU A 177 -16.88 -7.83 -0.93
CA LEU A 177 -17.27 -6.55 -0.34
C LEU A 177 -18.49 -6.70 0.58
N TRP A 178 -19.51 -7.44 0.15
CA TRP A 178 -20.70 -7.68 0.96
C TRP A 178 -20.39 -8.44 2.24
N ARG A 179 -19.54 -9.47 2.15
CA ARG A 179 -19.06 -10.19 3.32
C ARG A 179 -18.30 -9.25 4.26
N TYR A 180 -17.40 -8.42 3.73
CA TYR A 180 -16.66 -7.44 4.53
C TYR A 180 -17.59 -6.48 5.26
N VAL A 181 -18.58 -5.90 4.55
CA VAL A 181 -19.57 -4.98 5.12
C VAL A 181 -20.38 -5.65 6.23
N ALA A 182 -20.83 -6.89 6.01
CA ALA A 182 -21.59 -7.66 6.98
C ALA A 182 -20.76 -8.00 8.23
N ASP A 183 -19.51 -8.45 8.04
CA ASP A 183 -18.60 -8.83 9.13
C ASP A 183 -18.23 -7.62 10.03
N HIS A 184 -18.39 -6.39 9.53
CA HIS A 184 -18.05 -5.15 10.25
C HIS A 184 -19.26 -4.26 10.57
N ASP A 185 -20.49 -4.75 10.35
CA ASP A 185 -21.75 -4.04 10.61
C ASP A 185 -21.80 -2.61 10.02
N LEU A 186 -21.34 -2.47 8.78
CA LEU A 186 -21.26 -1.17 8.10
C LEU A 186 -22.56 -0.84 7.38
N VAL A 187 -23.03 0.41 7.50
CA VAL A 187 -24.05 0.95 6.60
C VAL A 187 -23.36 1.25 5.26
N PHE A 188 -23.78 0.58 4.19
CA PHE A 188 -23.07 0.62 2.91
C PHE A 188 -24.04 0.55 1.71
N ASP A 189 -23.83 1.41 0.71
CA ASP A 189 -24.54 1.41 -0.56
C ASP A 189 -23.61 0.94 -1.69
N MET A 190 -23.87 -0.27 -2.19
CA MET A 190 -23.07 -0.89 -3.25
C MET A 190 -23.22 -0.18 -4.60
N ASP A 191 -24.41 0.31 -4.93
CA ASP A 191 -24.64 1.01 -6.19
C ASP A 191 -23.92 2.36 -6.19
N GLN A 192 -23.87 3.04 -5.04
CA GLN A 192 -23.09 4.25 -4.84
C GLN A 192 -21.59 3.97 -4.90
N ALA A 193 -21.11 2.89 -4.27
CA ALA A 193 -19.69 2.54 -4.21
C ALA A 193 -19.02 2.46 -5.59
N TRP A 194 -19.76 2.00 -6.59
CA TRP A 194 -19.29 1.83 -7.97
C TRP A 194 -19.40 3.09 -8.84
N ARG A 195 -20.01 4.17 -8.36
CA ARG A 195 -20.20 5.39 -9.15
C ARG A 195 -19.06 6.38 -8.91
N PRO A 196 -18.60 7.10 -9.94
CA PRO A 196 -17.73 8.25 -9.73
C PRO A 196 -18.45 9.35 -8.93
N LEU A 197 -17.68 10.16 -8.20
CA LEU A 197 -18.22 11.28 -7.43
C LEU A 197 -18.54 12.48 -8.33
N THR A 198 -17.66 12.74 -9.29
CA THR A 198 -17.85 13.74 -10.33
C THR A 198 -18.68 13.12 -11.45
N LYS A 199 -19.92 13.60 -11.64
CA LYS A 199 -20.70 13.29 -12.83
C LYS A 199 -20.04 13.99 -14.02
N ARG A 200 -19.44 13.23 -14.94
CA ARG A 200 -19.11 13.75 -16.28
C ARG A 200 -20.37 14.03 -17.07
#